data_AF-A0A817G860-F1
#
_entry.id   AF-A0A817G860-F1
#
_cell.length_a   1.000
_cell.length_b   1.000
_cell.length_c   1.000
_cell.angle_alpha   90.00
_cell.angle_beta   90.00
_cell.angle_gamma   90.00
#
_symmetry.space_group_name_H-M   'P 1'
#
loop_
_entity.id
_entity.type
_entity.pdbx_description
1 polymer ?
#
loop_
_entity_poly.entity_id
_entity_poly.type
_entity_poly.pdbx_seq_one_letter_code
_entity_poly.pdbx_strand_id
1 'polypeptide(L)'
;MGDINALTREDYSDDYYQDNIIEIRQKSQWEKPRFDLTNLIRHEWNYEDAFKLINPTLKNKQISTCYYETRIDYIYIRPKKDDQWKLTECSIIDTKGATDHNAVFAEFKQQ
;
A
#
# COMPACT_ATOMS: atom_id res chain seq x y z
N MET A 1 -1.21 8.56 -7.45
CA MET A 1 -1.36 7.09 -7.45
C MET A 1 -0.20 6.50 -8.23
N GLY A 2 0.25 5.31 -7.85
CA GLY A 2 1.26 4.57 -8.62
C GLY A 2 2.08 3.61 -7.77
N ASP A 3 3.00 2.94 -8.45
CA ASP A 3 4.05 2.12 -7.82
C ASP A 3 5.12 3.03 -7.21
N ILE A 4 5.24 2.95 -5.88
CA ILE A 4 6.17 3.74 -5.08
C ILE A 4 7.47 2.97 -4.80
N ASN A 5 7.49 1.65 -5.03
CA ASN A 5 8.60 0.75 -4.70
C ASN A 5 9.13 0.89 -3.26
N ALA A 6 8.29 1.36 -2.34
CA ALA A 6 8.60 1.48 -0.92
C ALA A 6 7.46 0.85 -0.11
N LEU A 7 7.80 0.32 1.06
CA LEU A 7 6.85 -0.36 1.93
C LEU A 7 6.38 0.58 3.04
N THR A 8 5.23 0.27 3.62
CA THR A 8 4.78 0.86 4.89
C THR A 8 4.99 -0.18 5.99
N ARG A 9 5.70 0.13 7.08
CA ARG A 9 6.06 -0.92 8.06
C ARG A 9 4.84 -1.48 8.79
N GLU A 10 3.86 -0.64 9.10
CA GLU A 10 2.67 -1.03 9.88
C GLU A 10 1.75 -1.99 9.11
N ASP A 11 1.97 -2.15 7.81
CA ASP A 11 1.23 -3.08 6.95
C ASP A 11 1.52 -4.55 7.27
N TYR A 12 2.61 -4.82 7.97
CA TYR A 12 3.10 -6.17 8.19
C TYR A 12 3.17 -6.48 9.69
N SER A 13 2.78 -7.68 10.08
CA SER A 13 3.18 -8.22 11.39
C SER A 13 4.68 -8.50 11.39
N ASP A 14 5.28 -8.57 12.59
CA ASP A 14 6.71 -8.80 12.73
C ASP A 14 7.13 -10.13 12.10
N ASP A 15 6.39 -11.20 12.37
CA ASP A 15 6.63 -12.53 11.79
C ASP A 15 6.52 -12.50 10.27
N TYR A 16 5.47 -11.86 9.72
CA TYR A 16 5.30 -11.81 8.27
C TYR A 16 6.42 -11.00 7.60
N TYR A 17 6.79 -9.87 8.19
CA TYR A 17 7.88 -9.04 7.72
C TYR A 17 9.22 -9.79 7.71
N GLN A 18 9.51 -10.53 8.78
CA GLN A 18 10.73 -11.31 8.89
C GLN A 18 10.74 -12.46 7.86
N ASP A 19 9.72 -13.30 7.89
CA ASP A 19 9.69 -14.58 7.16
C ASP A 19 9.44 -14.40 5.66
N ASN A 20 8.61 -13.42 5.27
CA ASN A 20 8.13 -13.28 3.89
C ASN A 20 8.71 -12.07 3.17
N ILE A 21 9.30 -11.10 3.87
CA ILE A 21 9.88 -9.91 3.21
C ILE A 21 11.39 -9.94 3.34
N ILE A 22 11.92 -10.03 4.56
CA ILE A 22 13.37 -9.99 4.79
C ILE A 22 14.04 -11.24 4.24
N GLU A 23 13.58 -12.44 4.60
CA GLU A 23 14.22 -13.67 4.14
C GLU A 23 14.19 -13.82 2.61
N ILE A 24 13.05 -13.50 1.98
CA ILE A 24 12.91 -13.61 0.51
C ILE A 24 13.87 -12.66 -0.19
N ARG A 25 13.95 -11.40 0.26
CA ARG A 25 14.87 -10.40 -0.32
C ARG A 25 16.32 -10.78 -0.10
N GLN A 26 16.69 -11.31 1.07
CA GLN A 26 18.05 -11.80 1.35
C GLN A 26 18.43 -12.97 0.43
N LYS A 27 17.56 -13.98 0.30
CA LYS A 27 17.78 -15.14 -0.58
C LYS A 27 17.90 -14.71 -2.05
N SER A 28 17.15 -13.69 -2.45
CA SER A 28 17.12 -13.17 -3.83
C SER A 28 18.18 -12.10 -4.12
N GLN A 29 18.98 -11.68 -3.12
CA GLN A 29 19.94 -10.56 -3.21
C GLN A 29 19.31 -9.21 -3.57
N TRP A 30 18.05 -9.00 -3.22
CA TRP A 30 17.35 -7.73 -3.41
C TRP A 30 17.76 -6.72 -2.34
N GLU A 31 17.57 -5.44 -2.66
CA GLU A 31 17.76 -4.39 -1.66
C GLU A 31 16.81 -4.57 -0.47
N LYS A 32 17.29 -4.10 0.69
CA LYS A 32 16.49 -4.11 1.91
C LYS A 32 15.22 -3.28 1.71
N PRO A 33 14.09 -3.70 2.31
CA PRO A 33 12.86 -2.92 2.25
C PRO A 33 13.10 -1.51 2.81
N ARG A 34 12.56 -0.51 2.11
CA ARG A 34 12.66 0.90 2.47
C ARG A 34 11.29 1.39 2.94
N PHE A 35 11.29 2.17 4.01
CA PHE A 35 10.09 2.79 4.59
C PHE A 35 10.15 4.33 4.57
N ASP A 36 11.32 4.89 4.30
CA ASP A 36 11.59 6.32 4.42
C ASP A 36 10.61 7.16 3.58
N LEU A 37 10.32 6.70 2.35
CA LEU A 37 9.42 7.41 1.44
C LEU A 37 7.95 7.38 1.91
N THR A 38 7.45 6.23 2.36
CA THR A 38 6.07 6.14 2.84
C THR A 38 5.90 6.91 4.15
N ASN A 39 6.93 6.90 5.01
CA ASN A 39 6.98 7.71 6.23
C ASN A 39 6.96 9.20 5.92
N LEU A 40 7.78 9.66 4.95
CA LEU A 40 7.82 11.05 4.49
C LEU A 40 6.44 11.50 3.99
N ILE A 41 5.80 10.72 3.12
CA ILE A 41 4.48 11.04 2.56
C ILE A 41 3.42 11.12 3.66
N ARG A 42 3.39 10.15 4.59
CA ARG A 42 2.33 10.03 5.60
C ARG A 42 2.51 10.97 6.79
N HIS A 43 3.73 11.09 7.30
CA HIS A 43 3.99 11.76 8.57
C HIS A 43 4.50 13.18 8.40
N GLU A 44 5.29 13.47 7.36
CA GLU A 44 5.81 14.82 7.14
C GLU A 44 4.94 15.62 6.18
N TRP A 45 4.50 15.01 5.08
CA TRP A 45 3.64 15.70 4.09
C TRP A 45 2.16 15.60 4.40
N ASN A 46 1.79 14.79 5.40
CA ASN A 46 0.43 14.63 5.90
C ASN A 46 -0.56 14.23 4.79
N TYR A 47 -0.16 13.26 3.97
CA TYR A 47 -1.07 12.53 3.08
C TYR A 47 -1.56 11.28 3.79
N GLU A 48 -2.80 10.90 3.49
CA GLU A 48 -3.44 9.69 4.01
C GLU A 48 -3.42 8.60 2.93
N ASP A 49 -3.30 7.35 3.38
CA ASP A 49 -3.37 6.18 2.52
C ASP A 49 -4.84 5.76 2.32
N ALA A 50 -5.36 5.95 1.11
CA ALA A 50 -6.77 5.70 0.80
C ALA A 50 -7.20 4.27 1.13
N PHE A 51 -6.34 3.29 0.87
CA PHE A 51 -6.67 1.89 1.14
C PHE A 51 -6.83 1.64 2.64
N LYS A 52 -5.97 2.25 3.46
CA LYS A 52 -6.03 2.08 4.93
C LYS A 52 -7.12 2.88 5.61
N LEU A 53 -7.59 3.96 5.01
CA LEU A 53 -8.80 4.65 5.48
C LEU A 53 -10.03 3.76 5.39
N ILE A 54 -10.15 2.96 4.32
CA ILE A 54 -11.28 2.05 4.11
C ILE A 54 -11.06 0.69 4.80
N ASN A 55 -9.81 0.19 4.81
CA ASN A 55 -9.47 -1.14 5.30
C ASN A 55 -8.41 -1.10 6.42
N PRO A 56 -8.70 -0.50 7.59
CA PRO A 56 -7.69 -0.21 8.61
C PRO A 56 -7.07 -1.45 9.26
N THR A 57 -7.76 -2.60 9.22
CA THR A 57 -7.34 -3.83 9.89
C THR A 57 -6.61 -4.81 8.97
N LEU A 58 -6.70 -4.65 7.65
CA LEU A 58 -6.07 -5.58 6.70
C LEU A 58 -4.54 -5.42 6.69
N LYS A 59 -3.82 -6.54 6.68
CA LYS A 59 -2.36 -6.61 6.75
C LYS A 59 -1.79 -7.77 5.94
N ASN A 60 -0.47 -7.85 5.87
CA ASN A 60 0.27 -9.00 5.32
C ASN A 60 -0.16 -9.30 3.88
N LYS A 61 -0.24 -10.58 3.51
CA LYS A 61 -0.64 -11.04 2.17
C LYS A 61 -1.97 -10.45 1.67
N GLN A 62 -2.89 -10.11 2.57
CA GLN A 62 -4.21 -9.57 2.21
C GLN A 62 -4.14 -8.20 1.52
N ILE A 63 -3.02 -7.51 1.64
CA ILE A 63 -2.83 -6.18 1.05
C ILE A 63 -1.81 -6.18 -0.09
N SER A 64 -1.42 -7.35 -0.58
CA SER A 64 -0.39 -7.45 -1.61
C SER A 64 -0.82 -6.81 -2.92
N THR A 65 0.03 -5.94 -3.46
CA THR A 65 -0.14 -5.37 -4.80
C THR A 65 0.86 -5.90 -5.81
N CYS A 66 1.81 -6.74 -5.41
CA CYS A 66 2.77 -7.33 -6.34
C CYS A 66 3.01 -8.82 -6.08
N TYR A 67 3.66 -9.49 -7.02
CA TYR A 67 3.99 -10.91 -6.96
C TYR A 67 4.83 -11.29 -5.72
N TYR A 68 5.62 -10.34 -5.18
CA TYR A 68 6.43 -10.53 -3.98
C TYR A 68 5.65 -10.48 -2.66
N GLU A 69 4.33 -10.57 -2.71
CA GLU A 69 3.43 -10.49 -1.55
C GLU A 69 3.56 -9.19 -0.73
N THR A 70 4.09 -8.12 -1.34
CA THR A 70 4.19 -6.80 -0.73
C THR A 70 3.24 -5.80 -1.36
N ARG A 71 3.01 -4.69 -0.67
CA ARG A 71 2.21 -3.55 -1.13
C ARG A 71 3.17 -2.44 -1.49
N ILE A 72 3.24 -2.12 -2.78
CA ILE A 72 4.08 -1.05 -3.32
C ILE A 72 3.28 -0.06 -4.16
N ASP A 73 2.05 -0.41 -4.51
CA ASP A 73 1.12 0.44 -5.24
C ASP A 73 0.20 1.17 -4.26
N TYR A 74 0.18 2.49 -4.35
CA TYR A 74 -0.55 3.34 -3.39
C TYR A 74 -1.40 4.40 -4.07
N ILE A 75 -2.53 4.70 -3.43
CA ILE A 75 -3.33 5.90 -3.68
C ILE A 75 -3.27 6.74 -2.41
N TYR A 76 -2.44 7.77 -2.41
CA TYR A 76 -2.39 8.76 -1.34
C TYR A 76 -3.36 9.90 -1.63
N ILE A 77 -4.08 10.34 -0.60
CA ILE A 77 -5.02 11.46 -0.66
C ILE A 77 -4.68 12.49 0.41
N ARG A 78 -5.19 13.71 0.26
CA ARG A 78 -5.09 14.75 1.28
C ARG A 78 -6.43 15.46 1.40
N PRO A 79 -7.39 14.88 2.14
CA PRO A 79 -8.73 15.42 2.23
C PRO A 79 -8.71 16.80 2.89
N LYS A 80 -9.43 17.75 2.31
CA LYS A 80 -9.72 19.06 2.90
C LYS A 80 -11.14 19.07 3.43
N LYS A 81 -11.38 19.93 4.42
CA LYS A 81 -12.68 20.08 5.09
C LYS A 81 -13.83 20.30 4.09
N ASP A 82 -13.58 21.13 3.08
CA ASP A 82 -14.58 21.56 2.09
C ASP A 82 -14.51 20.76 0.77
N ASP A 83 -13.81 19.62 0.76
CA ASP A 83 -13.77 18.76 -0.42
C ASP A 83 -15.15 18.14 -0.69
N GLN A 84 -15.68 18.39 -1.89
CA GLN A 84 -16.95 17.84 -2.36
C GLN A 84 -16.86 16.34 -2.68
N TRP A 85 -15.65 15.83 -2.92
CA TRP A 85 -15.42 14.42 -3.22
C TRP A 85 -14.97 13.69 -1.96
N LYS A 86 -15.71 12.66 -1.57
CA LYS A 86 -15.33 11.77 -0.47
C LYS A 86 -14.98 10.40 -1.00
N LEU A 87 -13.91 9.82 -0.45
CA LEU A 87 -13.53 8.43 -0.68
C LEU A 87 -14.64 7.52 -0.13
N THR A 88 -15.23 6.70 -0.99
CA THR A 88 -16.30 5.75 -0.62
C THR A 88 -15.81 4.31 -0.60
N GLU A 89 -14.85 3.98 -1.46
CA GLU A 89 -14.27 2.65 -1.56
C GLU A 89 -12.79 2.73 -1.91
N CYS A 90 -12.00 1.78 -1.42
CA CYS A 90 -10.66 1.53 -1.92
C CYS A 90 -10.34 0.04 -1.78
N SER A 91 -9.85 -0.58 -2.86
CA SER A 91 -9.67 -2.01 -2.96
C SER A 91 -8.47 -2.38 -3.83
N ILE A 92 -8.02 -3.62 -3.67
CA ILE A 92 -7.00 -4.24 -4.52
C ILE A 92 -7.72 -5.25 -5.41
N ILE A 93 -7.52 -5.15 -6.72
CA ILE A 93 -8.14 -6.00 -7.72
C ILE A 93 -7.09 -6.99 -8.22
N ASP A 94 -7.36 -8.28 -8.00
CA ASP A 94 -6.55 -9.37 -8.55
C ASP A 94 -6.56 -9.33 -10.08
N THR A 95 -5.37 -9.15 -10.67
CA THR A 95 -5.18 -9.08 -12.12
C THR A 95 -5.09 -10.46 -12.78
N LYS A 96 -5.24 -11.53 -12.01
CA LYS A 96 -5.23 -12.94 -12.47
C LYS A 96 -3.97 -13.29 -13.26
N GLY A 97 -2.84 -12.73 -12.85
CA GLY A 97 -1.53 -12.97 -13.47
C GLY A 97 -1.35 -12.31 -14.84
N ALA A 98 -2.17 -11.32 -15.20
CA ALA A 98 -1.95 -10.52 -16.41
C ALA A 98 -0.70 -9.63 -16.32
N THR A 99 -0.25 -9.34 -15.11
CA THR A 99 0.97 -8.61 -14.75
C THR A 99 1.45 -9.15 -13.40
N ASP A 100 2.68 -8.84 -13.01
CA ASP A 100 3.23 -9.09 -11.68
C ASP A 100 2.64 -8.16 -10.60
N HIS A 101 1.76 -7.22 -10.96
CA HIS A 101 1.03 -6.36 -10.02
C HIS A 101 -0.48 -6.64 -9.97
N ASN A 102 -1.09 -6.45 -8.80
CA ASN A 102 -2.53 -6.27 -8.66
C ASN A 102 -2.88 -4.78 -8.81
N ALA A 103 -4.05 -4.47 -9.35
CA ALA A 103 -4.46 -3.09 -9.52
C ALA A 103 -4.97 -2.50 -8.19
N VAL A 104 -4.68 -1.22 -7.94
CA VAL A 104 -5.28 -0.46 -6.83
C VAL A 104 -6.40 0.43 -7.36
N PHE A 105 -7.55 0.37 -6.71
CA PHE A 105 -8.74 1.12 -7.11
C PHE A 105 -9.24 1.97 -5.95
N ALA A 106 -9.75 3.17 -6.25
CA ALA A 106 -10.42 4.04 -5.30
C ALA A 106 -11.64 4.68 -5.96
N GLU A 107 -12.78 4.62 -5.26
CA GLU A 107 -14.00 5.31 -5.66
C GLU A 107 -14.16 6.58 -4.84
N PHE A 108 -14.47 7.68 -5.53
CA PHE A 108 -14.86 8.93 -4.90
C PHE A 108 -16.27 9.29 -5.36
N LYS A 109 -17.09 9.76 -4.41
CA LYS A 109 -18.43 10.25 -4.70
C LYS A 109 -18.53 11.73 -4.35
N GLN A 110 -19.12 12.50 -5.26
CA GLN A 110 -19.47 13.89 -4.99
C GLN A 110 -20.66 13.94 -4.01
N GLN A 111 -20.53 14.73 -2.95
CA GLN A 111 -21.57 15.01 -1.95
C GLN A 111 -22.32 16.31 -2.25
#